data_AF-A0A968JG05-F1
#
_entry.id   AF-A0A968JG05-F1
#
_cell.length_a   1.000
_cell.length_b   1.000
_cell.length_c   1.000
_cell.angle_alpha   90.00
_cell.angle_beta   90.00
_cell.angle_gamma   90.00
#
_symmetry.space_group_name_H-M   'P 1'
#
loop_
_entity.id
_entity.type
_entity.pdbx_description
1 polymer ?
#
loop_
_entity_poly.entity_id
_entity_poly.type
_entity_poly.pdbx_seq_one_letter_code
_entity_poly.pdbx_strand_id
1 'polypeptide(L)'
;MTTPEQKTFASVTLTPDEEWTELHAHLPDPSIWPIIIALGISVLLTGIVINLLVILIGLAIFAFGLGGWIYQDIMVSLRQDEHGHH
;
A
#
# COMPACT_ATOMS: atom_id res chain seq x y z
N MET A 1 -39.42 37.45 -15.05
CA MET A 1 -38.76 36.55 -14.09
C MET A 1 -38.20 35.39 -14.89
N THR A 2 -36.97 35.54 -15.38
CA THR A 2 -36.30 34.53 -16.20
C THR A 2 -34.86 34.38 -15.74
N THR A 3 -34.50 33.12 -15.52
CA THR A 3 -33.17 32.52 -15.72
C THR A 3 -32.30 32.30 -14.46
N PRO A 4 -32.01 31.03 -14.10
CA PRO A 4 -31.01 30.66 -13.09
C PRO A 4 -29.58 30.83 -13.64
N GLU A 5 -28.69 31.32 -12.79
CA GLU A 5 -27.30 31.68 -13.07
C GLU A 5 -26.40 30.44 -13.27
N GLN A 6 -26.45 29.88 -14.48
CA GLN A 6 -25.63 28.76 -14.94
C GLN A 6 -24.28 29.19 -15.55
N LYS A 7 -23.58 30.22 -15.03
CA LYS A 7 -22.32 30.62 -15.68
C LYS A 7 -21.27 31.27 -14.79
N THR A 8 -20.92 30.62 -13.69
CA THR A 8 -19.59 30.81 -13.07
C THR A 8 -18.71 29.62 -13.44
N PHE A 9 -18.57 29.41 -14.75
CA PHE A 9 -17.66 28.46 -15.39
C PHE A 9 -16.64 29.26 -16.22
N ALA A 10 -16.01 30.24 -15.57
CA ALA A 10 -14.96 31.10 -16.10
C ALA A 10 -14.22 31.65 -14.87
N SER A 11 -13.01 31.29 -14.52
CA SER A 11 -11.92 30.63 -15.24
C SER A 11 -10.98 30.03 -14.20
N VAL A 12 -11.12 28.73 -13.88
CA VAL A 12 -9.98 28.03 -13.27
C VAL A 12 -9.00 27.84 -14.41
N THR A 13 -8.00 28.71 -14.47
CA THR A 13 -6.88 28.56 -15.41
C THR A 13 -6.01 27.45 -14.85
N LEU A 14 -6.42 26.20 -15.06
CA LEU A 14 -5.52 25.05 -14.86
C LEU A 14 -4.49 25.15 -15.97
N THR A 15 -3.24 25.40 -15.59
CA THR A 15 -2.13 25.36 -16.52
C THR A 15 -1.99 23.91 -17.02
N PRO A 16 -1.72 23.64 -18.33
CA PRO A 16 -1.69 22.28 -18.85
C PRO A 16 -0.65 21.37 -18.17
N ASP A 17 0.29 21.92 -17.41
CA ASP A 17 1.28 21.21 -16.60
C ASP A 17 0.76 20.76 -15.22
N GLU A 18 -0.36 21.31 -14.74
CA GLU A 18 -0.93 20.96 -13.43
C GLU A 18 -2.00 19.85 -13.49
N GLU A 19 -2.69 19.66 -14.63
CA GLU A 19 -3.70 18.59 -14.81
C GLU A 19 -3.09 17.18 -14.77
N TRP A 20 -1.94 16.97 -15.44
CA TRP A 20 -1.28 15.65 -15.47
C TRP A 20 -0.59 15.31 -14.15
N THR A 21 -0.32 16.32 -13.32
CA THR A 21 0.40 16.15 -12.05
C THR A 21 -0.57 15.76 -10.93
N GLU A 22 -1.77 16.34 -10.87
CA GLU A 22 -2.78 15.99 -9.87
C GLU A 22 -3.32 14.55 -9.98
N LEU A 23 -3.20 13.91 -11.16
CA LEU A 23 -3.52 12.49 -11.33
C LEU A 23 -2.37 11.54 -10.93
N HIS A 24 -1.29 12.03 -10.33
CA HIS A 24 -0.34 11.18 -9.62
C HIS A 24 -0.97 10.74 -8.30
N ALA A 25 -1.86 9.76 -8.44
CA ALA A 25 -2.27 8.91 -7.35
C ALA A 25 -1.02 8.59 -6.53
N HIS A 26 -1.04 8.92 -5.23
CA HIS A 26 -0.09 8.39 -4.27
C HIS A 26 -0.21 6.86 -4.32
N LEU A 27 0.56 6.25 -5.22
CA LEU A 27 0.70 4.82 -5.27
C LEU A 27 1.45 4.49 -3.98
N PRO A 28 0.83 3.74 -3.05
CA PRO A 28 1.49 3.39 -1.80
C PRO A 28 2.83 2.74 -2.16
N ASP A 29 3.88 3.10 -1.40
CA ASP A 29 5.23 2.60 -1.63
C ASP A 29 5.20 1.10 -1.90
N PRO A 30 5.90 0.60 -2.95
CA PRO A 30 5.85 -0.80 -3.32
C PRO A 30 6.36 -1.65 -2.15
N SER A 31 5.45 -2.31 -1.44
CA SER A 31 5.77 -3.21 -0.33
C SER A 31 6.10 -4.60 -0.89
N ILE A 32 7.34 -5.04 -0.68
CA ILE A 32 7.81 -6.39 -1.08
C ILE A 32 7.28 -7.49 -0.13
N TRP A 33 6.90 -7.13 1.10
CA TRP A 33 6.53 -8.10 2.13
C TRP A 33 5.36 -9.03 1.78
N PRO A 34 4.26 -8.57 1.15
CA PRO A 34 3.14 -9.45 0.76
C PRO A 34 3.58 -10.60 -0.16
N ILE A 35 4.59 -10.36 -1.01
CA ILE A 35 5.12 -11.37 -1.92
C ILE A 35 5.87 -12.46 -1.14
N ILE A 36 6.68 -12.06 -0.15
CA ILE A 36 7.41 -13.00 0.71
C ILE A 36 6.43 -13.86 1.53
N ILE A 37 5.37 -13.23 2.05
CA ILE A 37 4.31 -13.91 2.80
C ILE A 37 3.60 -14.94 1.90
N ALA A 38 3.22 -14.54 0.68
CA ALA A 38 2.59 -15.43 -0.29
C ALA A 38 3.48 -16.64 -0.61
N LEU A 39 4.78 -16.41 -0.85
CA LEU A 39 5.76 -17.46 -1.08
C LEU A 39 5.84 -18.41 0.13
N GLY A 40 5.89 -17.88 1.35
CA GLY A 40 5.92 -18.67 2.59
C GLY A 40 4.69 -19.56 2.74
N ILE A 41 3.49 -19.03 2.46
CA ILE A 41 2.24 -19.80 2.46
C ILE A 41 2.26 -20.89 1.39
N SER A 42 2.68 -20.57 0.16
CA SER A 42 2.75 -21.56 -0.94
C SER A 42 3.68 -22.74 -0.58
N VAL A 43 4.84 -22.46 0.02
CA VAL A 43 5.78 -23.49 0.47
C VAL A 43 5.20 -24.28 1.65
N LEU A 44 4.54 -23.62 2.61
CA LEU A 44 3.84 -24.26 3.72
C LEU A 44 2.81 -25.28 3.23
N LEU A 45 1.93 -24.86 2.32
CA LEU A 45 0.89 -25.71 1.74
C LEU A 45 1.47 -26.88 0.96
N THR A 46 2.56 -26.63 0.21
CA THR A 46 3.30 -27.69 -0.49
C THR A 46 3.92 -28.68 0.51
N GLY A 47 4.45 -28.19 1.63
CA GLY A 47 5.06 -29.00 2.67
C GLY A 47 4.11 -29.99 3.34
N ILE A 48 2.81 -29.67 3.43
CA ILE A 48 1.78 -30.58 3.94
C ILE A 48 1.76 -31.90 3.15
N VAL A 49 2.02 -31.84 1.85
CA VAL A 49 2.04 -33.01 0.97
C VAL A 49 3.39 -33.74 0.99
N ILE A 50 4.49 -33.00 1.15
CA ILE A 50 5.85 -33.56 1.02
C ILE A 50 6.37 -34.12 2.34
N ASN A 51 6.61 -33.28 3.36
CA ASN A 51 7.10 -33.67 4.68
C ASN A 51 7.14 -32.49 5.68
N LEU A 52 7.34 -32.81 6.96
CA LEU A 52 7.50 -31.86 8.06
C LEU A 52 8.66 -30.85 7.87
N LEU A 53 9.75 -31.23 7.20
CA LEU A 53 10.89 -30.35 6.98
C LEU A 53 10.54 -29.18 6.06
N VAL A 54 9.79 -29.44 4.99
CA VAL A 54 9.31 -28.42 4.06
C VAL A 54 8.31 -27.48 4.75
N ILE A 55 7.48 -28.00 5.65
CA ILE A 55 6.57 -27.19 6.49
C ILE A 55 7.38 -26.21 7.34
N LEU A 56 8.45 -26.67 8.01
CA LEU A 56 9.30 -25.80 8.84
C LEU A 56 9.96 -24.68 8.01
N ILE A 57 10.41 -24.98 6.80
CA ILE A 57 10.99 -23.98 5.89
C ILE A 57 9.93 -22.95 5.48
N GLY A 58 8.74 -23.40 5.06
CA GLY A 58 7.65 -22.49 4.71
C GLY A 58 7.21 -21.62 5.89
N LEU A 59 7.17 -22.18 7.09
CA LEU A 59 6.82 -21.45 8.32
C LEU A 59 7.86 -20.38 8.65
N ALA A 60 9.15 -20.68 8.49
CA ALA A 60 10.22 -19.70 8.70
C ALA A 60 10.12 -18.53 7.72
N ILE A 61 9.87 -18.82 6.43
CA ILE A 61 9.69 -17.77 5.39
C ILE A 61 8.45 -16.92 5.69
N PHE A 62 7.34 -17.56 6.04
CA PHE A 62 6.09 -16.88 6.38
C PHE A 62 6.26 -15.97 7.61
N ALA A 63 6.88 -16.48 8.68
CA ALA A 63 7.15 -15.71 9.89
C ALA A 63 8.10 -14.53 9.64
N PHE A 64 9.10 -14.71 8.77
CA PHE A 64 10.01 -13.64 8.36
C PHE A 64 9.28 -12.55 7.57
N GLY A 65 8.44 -12.95 6.61
CA GLY A 65 7.62 -12.02 5.82
C GLY A 65 6.65 -11.21 6.68
N LEU A 66 5.97 -11.87 7.63
CA LEU A 66 5.08 -11.19 8.58
C LEU A 66 5.85 -10.25 9.52
N GLY A 67 6.97 -10.72 10.08
CA GLY A 67 7.77 -9.93 11.02
C GLY A 67 8.30 -8.65 10.39
N GLY A 68 8.79 -8.73 9.16
CA GLY A 68 9.27 -7.54 8.46
C GLY A 68 8.16 -6.59 7.99
N TRP A 69 6.99 -7.13 7.64
CA TRP A 69 5.83 -6.29 7.32
C TRP A 69 5.35 -5.48 8.52
N ILE A 70 5.22 -6.14 9.69
CA ILE A 70 4.82 -5.50 10.94
C ILE A 70 5.84 -4.44 11.36
N TYR A 71 7.14 -4.71 11.21
CA TYR A 71 8.17 -3.73 11.51
C TYR A 71 8.07 -2.47 10.64
N GLN A 72 7.81 -2.63 9.33
CA GLN A 72 7.61 -1.50 8.43
C GLN A 72 6.36 -0.68 8.81
N ASP A 73 5.26 -1.34 9.16
CA ASP A 73 4.00 -0.68 9.52
C ASP A 73 4.11 0.13 10.83
N ILE A 74 4.78 -0.43 11.84
CA ILE A 74 5.06 0.28 13.11
C ILE A 74 5.97 1.49 12.86
N MET A 75 6.99 1.36 12.00
CA MET A 75 7.92 2.45 11.74
C MET A 75 7.27 3.61 10.97
N VAL A 76 6.31 3.32 10.10
CA VAL A 76 5.52 4.33 9.37
C VAL A 76 4.51 5.02 10.29
N SER A 77 3.81 4.28 11.16
CA SER A 77 2.78 4.83 12.04
C SER A 77 3.31 5.82 13.08
N LEU A 78 4.54 5.62 13.59
CA LEU A 78 5.22 6.51 14.54
C LEU A 78 5.76 7.82 13.92
N ARG A 79 5.65 7.99 12.60
CA ARG A 79 6.00 9.22 11.89
C ARG A 79 4.78 10.10 11.61
N GLN A 80 3.58 9.55 11.79
CA GLN A 80 2.32 10.19 11.41
C GLN A 80 1.65 10.96 12.56
N ASP A 81 2.04 10.68 13.81
CA ASP A 81 1.56 11.37 15.02
C ASP A 81 2.23 12.73 15.27
N GLU A 82 3.39 13.02 14.66
CA GLU A 82 4.07 14.32 14.78
C GLU A 82 3.46 15.46 13.94
N HIS A 83 2.51 15.18 13.02
CA HIS A 83 1.96 16.19 12.10
C HIS A 83 0.45 16.48 12.29
N GLY A 84 -0.14 16.00 13.40
CA GLY A 84 -1.57 16.11 13.69
C GLY A 84 -2.01 17.26 14.61
N HIS A 85 -1.13 18.20 14.97
CA HIS A 85 -1.46 19.28 15.91
C HIS A 85 -1.01 20.66 15.43
N HIS A 86 -1.80 21.30 14.57
CA HIS A 86 -1.99 22.76 14.50
C HIS A 86 -3.40 23.10 14.03
#